data_AF-A0A9W6CZU2-F1
#
_entry.id   AF-A0A9W6CZU2-F1
#
_cell.length_a   1.000
_cell.length_b   1.000
_cell.length_c   1.000
_cell.angle_alpha   90.00
_cell.angle_beta   90.00
_cell.angle_gamma   90.00
#
_symmetry.space_group_name_H-M   'P 1'
#
loop_
_entity.id
_entity.type
_entity.pdbx_description
1 polymer ?
#
loop_
_entity_poly.entity_id
_entity_poly.type
_entity_poly.pdbx_seq_one_letter_code
_entity_poly.pdbx_strand_id
1 'polypeptide(L)'
;MTETSIVEESAVLLQIQNSKKPDQTILLVYNKEKGVFETRGLKELFGVKEISIESGEVLSSLEQYAMVLSFLLESISTAQDLGLPFGYQDQFDFEGAKYTLYQDGDYRRLQRVA
;
A
#
# COMPACT_ATOMS: atom_id res chain seq x y z
N MET A 1 16.46 24.70 -23.82
CA MET A 1 15.97 23.31 -23.82
C MET A 1 15.49 23.04 -22.41
N THR A 2 14.21 23.28 -22.16
CA THR A 2 13.59 22.98 -20.86
C THR A 2 12.98 21.60 -21.02
N GLU A 3 13.62 20.60 -20.41
CA GLU A 3 13.01 19.30 -20.14
C GLU A 3 11.78 19.55 -19.28
N THR A 4 10.63 19.66 -19.93
CA THR A 4 9.35 19.43 -19.28
C THR A 4 9.36 17.95 -18.93
N SER A 5 9.76 17.61 -17.70
CA SER A 5 9.51 16.30 -17.13
C SER A 5 8.02 16.05 -17.24
N ILE A 6 7.64 15.23 -18.22
CA ILE A 6 6.33 14.59 -18.25
C ILE A 6 6.21 13.91 -16.90
N VAL A 7 5.44 14.52 -16.00
CA VAL A 7 4.81 13.78 -14.92
C VAL A 7 3.95 12.79 -15.68
N GLU A 8 4.46 11.57 -15.89
CA GLU A 8 3.63 10.49 -16.40
C GLU A 8 2.36 10.56 -15.57
N GLU A 9 1.20 10.67 -16.24
CA GLU A 9 -0.10 10.52 -15.60
C GLU A 9 -0.14 9.11 -15.01
N SER A 10 0.46 8.98 -13.83
CA SER A 10 0.47 7.76 -13.07
C SER A 10 -0.98 7.57 -12.67
N ALA A 11 -1.62 6.53 -13.21
CA ALA A 11 -3.05 6.33 -13.02
C ALA A 11 -3.31 6.00 -11.55
N VAL A 12 -3.60 7.05 -10.77
CA VAL A 12 -3.98 6.94 -9.37
C VAL A 12 -5.37 6.34 -9.34
N LEU A 13 -5.49 5.17 -8.72
CA LEU A 13 -6.78 4.50 -8.55
C LEU A 13 -7.52 5.05 -7.33
N LEU A 14 -6.81 5.21 -6.22
CA LEU A 14 -7.37 5.62 -4.94
C LEU A 14 -6.34 6.29 -4.04
N GLN A 15 -6.87 7.10 -3.13
CA GLN A 15 -6.15 7.78 -2.07
C GLN A 15 -6.70 7.26 -0.73
N ILE A 16 -5.81 6.81 0.15
CA ILE A 16 -6.16 6.31 1.48
C ILE A 16 -5.56 7.26 2.50
N GLN A 17 -6.42 7.79 3.36
CA GLN A 17 -6.05 8.72 4.43
C GLN A 17 -6.20 8.01 5.77
N ASN A 18 -5.22 8.20 6.65
CA ASN A 18 -5.30 7.70 8.02
C ASN A 18 -6.43 8.44 8.77
N SER A 19 -7.31 7.69 9.43
CA SER A 19 -8.50 8.23 10.11
C SER A 19 -8.18 9.16 11.28
N LYS A 20 -7.02 8.98 11.94
CA LYS A 20 -6.58 9.76 13.11
C LYS A 20 -5.60 10.88 12.75
N LYS A 21 -4.89 10.75 11.62
CA LYS A 21 -3.87 11.70 11.15
C LYS A 21 -4.06 11.99 9.67
N PRO A 22 -4.95 12.95 9.30
CA PRO A 22 -5.30 13.20 7.90
C PRO A 22 -4.13 13.60 7.00
N ASP A 23 -3.05 14.14 7.57
CA ASP A 23 -1.80 14.43 6.88
C ASP A 23 -1.07 13.16 6.39
N GLN A 24 -1.33 12.01 7.02
CA GLN A 24 -0.81 10.72 6.58
C GLN A 24 -1.72 10.12 5.52
N THR A 25 -1.34 10.36 4.27
CA THR A 25 -2.06 9.90 3.08
C THR A 25 -1.13 9.08 2.19
N ILE A 26 -1.64 7.95 1.70
CA ILE A 26 -0.97 7.14 0.67
C ILE A 26 -1.83 7.07 -0.59
N LEU A 27 -1.17 6.88 -1.72
CA LEU A 27 -1.81 6.68 -3.03
C LEU A 27 -1.65 5.22 -3.46
N LEU A 28 -2.63 4.69 -4.18
CA LEU A 28 -2.48 3.43 -4.90
C LEU A 28 -2.45 3.74 -6.40
N VAL A 29 -1.33 3.40 -7.03
CA VAL A 29 -0.98 3.86 -8.38
C VAL A 29 -0.71 2.66 -9.28
N TYR A 30 -1.29 2.67 -10.48
CA TYR A 30 -1.06 1.60 -11.44
C TYR A 30 0.34 1.69 -12.06
N ASN A 31 1.11 0.61 -11.94
CA ASN A 31 2.36 0.40 -12.66
C ASN A 31 2.08 -0.43 -13.92
N LYS A 32 1.99 0.25 -15.07
CA LYS A 32 1.70 -0.38 -16.37
C LYS A 32 2.75 -1.42 -16.78
N GLU A 33 4.02 -1.17 -16.48
CA GLU A 33 5.12 -2.06 -16.89
C GLU A 33 5.06 -3.41 -16.15
N LYS A 34 4.67 -3.37 -14.87
CA LYS A 34 4.60 -4.56 -14.02
C LYS A 34 3.21 -5.19 -13.94
N GLY A 35 2.17 -4.50 -14.41
CA GLY A 35 0.79 -4.97 -14.31
C GLY A 35 0.22 -5.01 -12.89
N VAL A 36 0.77 -4.20 -11.97
CA VAL A 36 0.38 -4.20 -10.55
C VAL A 36 -0.05 -2.81 -10.10
N PHE A 37 -0.77 -2.73 -9.00
CA PHE A 37 -0.92 -1.50 -8.24
C PHE A 37 0.14 -1.44 -7.13
N GLU A 38 0.73 -0.27 -6.94
CA GLU A 38 1.75 -0.01 -5.92
C GLU A 38 1.28 1.13 -5.02
N THR A 39 1.50 0.99 -3.71
CA THR A 39 1.35 2.14 -2.80
C THR A 39 2.44 3.16 -3.05
N ARG A 40 2.13 4.43 -2.80
CA ARG A 40 3.10 5.52 -2.70
C ARG A 40 2.84 6.31 -1.44
N GLY A 41 3.87 6.44 -0.61
CA GLY A 41 3.87 7.27 0.59
C GLY A 41 4.24 6.50 1.86
N LEU A 42 4.16 5.17 1.89
CA LEU A 42 4.53 4.39 3.08
C LEU A 42 6.01 4.55 3.42
N LYS A 43 6.88 4.57 2.39
CA LYS A 43 8.32 4.75 2.57
C LYS A 43 8.68 6.14 3.06
N GLU A 44 8.03 7.16 2.50
CA GLU A 44 8.28 8.56 2.86
C GLU A 44 7.77 8.87 4.28
N LEU A 45 6.56 8.42 4.62
CA LEU A 45 5.93 8.71 5.90
C LEU A 45 6.52 7.91 7.07
N PHE A 46 6.91 6.66 6.82
CA PHE A 46 7.22 5.69 7.90
C PHE A 46 8.55 4.94 7.71
N GLY A 47 9.24 5.11 6.57
CA GLY A 47 10.49 4.39 6.28
C GLY A 47 10.31 2.90 5.97
N VAL A 48 9.09 2.43 5.75
CA VAL A 48 8.78 1.02 5.42
C VAL A 48 8.71 0.81 3.91
N LYS A 49 8.74 -0.45 3.45
CA LYS A 49 8.59 -0.77 2.02
C LYS A 49 7.19 -0.43 1.51
N GLU A 50 7.07 -0.06 0.24
CA GLU A 50 5.76 0.05 -0.40
C GLU A 50 5.13 -1.33 -0.61
N ILE A 51 3.81 -1.37 -0.79
CA ILE A 51 3.03 -2.58 -1.01
C ILE A 51 2.66 -2.67 -2.49
N SER A 52 2.81 -3.85 -3.09
CA SER A 52 2.34 -4.16 -4.44
C SER A 52 1.20 -5.17 -4.40
N ILE A 53 0.24 -5.03 -5.32
CA ILE A 53 -0.94 -5.90 -5.45
C ILE A 53 -1.20 -6.15 -6.93
N GLU A 54 -1.47 -7.40 -7.30
CA GLU A 54 -1.83 -7.73 -8.68
C GLU A 54 -3.08 -6.96 -9.13
N SER A 55 -3.06 -6.42 -10.35
CA SER A 55 -4.16 -5.56 -10.80
C SER A 55 -5.50 -6.29 -10.85
N GLY A 56 -5.49 -7.57 -11.21
CA GLY A 56 -6.69 -8.41 -11.23
C GLY A 56 -7.32 -8.55 -9.85
N GLU A 57 -6.51 -8.69 -8.79
CA GLU A 57 -7.00 -8.81 -7.42
C GLU A 57 -7.66 -7.52 -6.96
N VAL A 58 -6.96 -6.38 -7.13
CA VAL A 58 -7.48 -5.06 -6.76
C VAL A 58 -8.79 -4.76 -7.49
N LEU A 59 -8.84 -4.97 -8.81
CA LEU A 59 -10.04 -4.65 -9.60
C LEU A 59 -11.22 -5.58 -9.26
N SER A 60 -10.96 -6.81 -8.84
CA SER A 60 -12.00 -7.76 -8.44
C SER A 60 -12.57 -7.52 -7.05
N SER A 61 -11.84 -6.86 -6.15
CA SER A 61 -12.19 -6.71 -4.73
C SER A 61 -11.68 -5.39 -4.15
N LEU A 62 -11.93 -4.30 -4.87
CA LEU A 62 -11.36 -2.97 -4.60
C LEU A 62 -11.59 -2.50 -3.16
N GLU A 63 -12.84 -2.57 -2.69
CA GLU A 63 -13.24 -2.16 -1.35
C GLU A 63 -12.48 -2.94 -0.27
N GLN A 64 -12.34 -4.26 -0.47
CA GLN A 64 -11.64 -5.11 0.48
C GLN A 64 -10.16 -4.74 0.58
N TYR A 65 -9.48 -4.54 -0.54
CA TYR A 65 -8.07 -4.11 -0.53
C TYR A 65 -7.89 -2.69 0.01
N ALA A 66 -8.83 -1.78 -0.24
CA ALA A 66 -8.81 -0.45 0.36
C ALA A 66 -8.89 -0.51 1.90
N MET A 67 -9.76 -1.37 2.46
CA MET A 67 -9.85 -1.59 3.91
C MET A 67 -8.59 -2.21 4.49
N VAL A 68 -8.01 -3.22 3.83
CA VAL A 68 -6.75 -3.84 4.26
C VAL A 68 -5.61 -2.82 4.26
N LEU A 69 -5.48 -2.02 3.21
CA LEU A 69 -4.46 -0.97 3.14
C LEU A 69 -4.67 0.12 4.20
N SER A 70 -5.92 0.50 4.48
CA SER A 70 -6.25 1.42 5.57
C SER A 70 -5.85 0.85 6.95
N PHE A 71 -6.16 -0.41 7.21
CA PHE A 71 -5.76 -1.10 8.43
C PHE A 71 -4.23 -1.15 8.61
N LEU A 72 -3.50 -1.44 7.53
CA LEU A 72 -2.03 -1.45 7.54
C LEU A 72 -1.48 -0.05 7.80
N LEU A 73 -2.01 0.98 7.14
CA LEU A 73 -1.64 2.38 7.36
C LEU A 73 -1.83 2.81 8.82
N GLU A 74 -2.97 2.46 9.42
CA GLU A 74 -3.24 2.75 10.83
C GLU A 74 -2.32 1.99 11.78
N SER A 75 -2.03 0.72 11.47
CA SER A 75 -1.12 -0.12 12.27
C SER A 75 0.31 0.42 12.25
N ILE A 76 0.80 0.83 11.09
CA ILE A 76 2.12 1.45 10.92
C ILE A 76 2.18 2.77 11.69
N SER A 77 1.17 3.62 11.53
CA SER A 77 1.07 4.91 12.24
C SER A 77 1.05 4.74 13.76
N THR A 78 0.34 3.71 14.25
CA THR A 78 0.28 3.41 15.69
C THR A 78 1.64 2.95 16.22
N ALA A 79 2.37 2.12 15.48
CA ALA A 79 3.72 1.70 15.89
C ALA A 79 4.68 2.90 15.98
N GLN A 80 4.60 3.83 15.01
CA GLN A 80 5.38 5.07 15.02
C GLN A 80 5.09 5.92 16.25
N ASP A 81 3.81 6.10 16.62
CA ASP A 81 3.42 6.87 17.82
C ASP A 81 3.98 6.28 19.12
N LEU A 82 4.03 4.95 19.18
CA LEU A 82 4.55 4.22 20.33
C LEU A 82 6.08 4.15 20.34
N GLY A 83 6.76 4.69 19.32
CA GLY A 83 8.22 4.58 19.17
C GLY A 83 8.69 3.15 18.95
N LEU A 84 7.84 2.28 18.41
CA LEU A 84 8.13 0.87 18.19
C LEU A 84 8.55 0.62 16.73
N PRO A 85 9.50 -0.30 16.48
CA PRO A 85 9.82 -0.71 15.13
C PRO A 85 8.61 -1.41 14.49
N PHE A 86 8.23 -0.99 13.28
CA PHE A 86 7.22 -1.69 12.51
C PHE A 86 7.85 -2.72 11.57
N GLY A 87 7.34 -3.95 11.60
CA GLY A 87 7.68 -5.00 10.64
C GLY A 87 6.40 -5.62 10.10
N TYR A 88 6.35 -5.83 8.78
CA TYR A 88 5.26 -6.56 8.16
C TYR A 88 5.22 -7.99 8.70
N GLN A 89 4.03 -8.43 9.10
CA GLN A 89 3.76 -9.84 9.33
C GLN A 89 3.59 -10.51 7.96
N ASP A 90 4.30 -11.61 7.71
CA ASP A 90 4.22 -12.32 6.44
C ASP A 90 2.82 -12.90 6.19
N GLN A 91 2.06 -13.18 7.26
CA GLN A 91 0.67 -13.63 7.24
C GLN A 91 -0.14 -12.92 8.32
N PHE A 92 -1.38 -12.55 7.98
CA PHE A 92 -2.33 -11.97 8.94
C PHE A 92 -3.78 -12.27 8.53
N ASP A 93 -4.69 -12.22 9.49
CA ASP A 93 -6.12 -12.35 9.28
C ASP A 93 -6.78 -10.97 9.37
N PHE A 94 -7.61 -10.63 8.38
CA PHE A 94 -8.39 -9.39 8.35
C PHE A 94 -9.82 -9.70 7.89
N GLU A 95 -10.80 -9.37 8.75
CA GLU A 95 -12.24 -9.63 8.49
C GLU A 95 -12.57 -11.06 8.05
N GLY A 96 -11.88 -12.05 8.64
CA GLY A 96 -12.08 -13.47 8.33
C GLY A 96 -11.44 -13.94 7.03
N ALA A 97 -10.69 -13.07 6.33
CA ALA A 97 -9.85 -13.45 5.19
C ALA A 97 -8.37 -13.45 5.60
N LYS A 98 -7.62 -14.43 5.09
CA LYS A 98 -6.18 -14.54 5.29
C LYS A 98 -5.44 -13.78 4.20
N TYR A 99 -4.43 -13.02 4.59
CA TYR A 99 -3.56 -12.26 3.71
C TYR A 99 -2.11 -12.58 3.96
N THR A 100 -1.31 -12.34 2.94
CA THR A 100 0.14 -12.50 2.98
C THR A 100 0.84 -11.25 2.47
N LEU A 101 2.02 -10.95 3.02
CA LEU A 101 2.86 -9.81 2.65
C LEU A 101 4.31 -10.28 2.44
N TYR A 102 4.54 -10.98 1.35
CA TYR A 102 5.87 -11.52 1.03
C TYR A 102 6.79 -10.43 0.49
N GLN A 103 8.09 -10.60 0.75
CA GLN A 103 9.09 -9.71 0.18
C GLN A 103 9.24 -9.96 -1.34
N ASP A 104 9.09 -8.89 -2.13
CA ASP A 104 9.24 -8.90 -3.58
C ASP A 104 10.09 -7.70 -4.01
N GLY A 105 11.41 -7.92 -4.10
CA GLY A 105 12.38 -6.85 -4.32
C GLY A 105 12.26 -5.72 -3.28
N ASP A 106 12.00 -4.52 -3.76
CA ASP A 106 11.80 -3.30 -2.95
C ASP A 106 10.38 -3.13 -2.39
N TYR A 107 9.49 -4.08 -2.68
CA TYR A 107 8.09 -4.05 -2.29
C TYR A 107 7.73 -5.20 -1.34
N ARG A 108 6.54 -5.09 -0.75
CA ARG A 108 5.83 -6.19 -0.10
C ARG A 108 4.62 -6.54 -0.95
N ARG A 109 4.59 -7.75 -1.48
CA ARG A 109 3.48 -8.23 -2.30
C ARG A 109 2.34 -8.69 -1.40
N LEU A 110 1.24 -7.95 -1.43
CA LEU A 110 0.02 -8.28 -0.71
C LEU A 110 -0.84 -9.22 -1.58
N GLN A 111 -1.23 -10.34 -1.00
CA GLN A 111 -2.07 -11.32 -1.68
C GLN A 111 -3.03 -11.97 -0.69
N ARG A 112 -4.27 -12.19 -1.11
CA ARG A 112 -5.24 -12.97 -0.34
C ARG A 112 -4.94 -14.47 -0.47
N VAL A 113 -4.95 -15.18 0.65
CA VAL A 113 -4.84 -16.64 0.69
C VAL A 113 -6.24 -17.22 0.55
N ALA A 114 -6.43 -18.07 -0.45
CA ALA A 114 -7.68 -18.81 -0.70
C ALA A 114 -7.92 -19.87 0.37
#